data_AF-A0AAJ1VI82-F1
#
_entry.id   AF-A0AAJ1VI82-F1
#
_cell.length_a   1.000
_cell.length_b   1.000
_cell.length_c   1.000
_cell.angle_alpha   90.00
_cell.angle_beta   90.00
_cell.angle_gamma   90.00
#
_symmetry.space_group_name_H-M   'P 1'
#
loop_
_entity.id
_entity.type
_entity.pdbx_description
1 polymer ?
#
loop_
_entity_poly.entity_id
_entity_poly.type
_entity_poly.pdbx_seq_one_letter_code
_entity_poly.pdbx_strand_id
1 'polypeptide(L)' 'MNKERTELITKKVGYEAMLYCIKAYWKNSGSNDLTDILSGGEYWKGTDEPADSAFWEYWTEAIEKVKSDGPMFKILTKE' A
#
# COMPACT_ATOMS: atom_id res chain seq x y z
N MET A 1 -0.73 -12.55 -17.62
CA MET A 1 -0.69 -12.01 -16.24
C MET A 1 0.28 -10.86 -16.20
N ASN A 2 -0.13 -9.70 -15.70
CA ASN A 2 0.73 -8.51 -15.64
C ASN A 2 1.88 -8.77 -14.65
N LYS A 3 3.13 -8.52 -15.05
CA LYS A 3 4.34 -8.94 -14.30
C LYS A 3 4.37 -8.35 -12.89
N GLU A 4 3.84 -7.13 -12.73
CA GLU A 4 3.71 -6.41 -11.46
C GLU A 4 2.78 -7.11 -10.46
N ARG A 5 1.71 -7.78 -10.93
CA ARG A 5 0.80 -8.53 -10.04
C ARG A 5 1.41 -9.81 -9.46
N THR A 6 2.54 -10.25 -10.02
CA THR A 6 3.20 -11.50 -9.65
C THR A 6 4.56 -11.29 -8.98
N GLU A 7 4.97 -10.04 -8.78
CA GLU A 7 6.26 -9.74 -8.18
C GLU A 7 6.28 -10.17 -6.70
N LEU A 8 7.32 -10.92 -6.31
CA LEU A 8 7.53 -11.30 -4.92
C LEU A 8 8.30 -10.22 -4.18
N ILE A 9 7.76 -9.77 -3.05
CA ILE A 9 8.41 -8.84 -2.13
C ILE A 9 8.73 -9.52 -0.80
N THR A 10 9.72 -9.00 -0.07
CA THR A 10 9.99 -9.47 1.29
C THR A 10 8.91 -8.97 2.26
N LYS A 11 8.72 -9.68 3.38
CA LYS A 11 7.80 -9.24 4.45
C LYS A 11 8.11 -7.83 4.95
N LYS A 12 9.39 -7.47 5.01
CA LYS A 12 9.84 -6.13 5.42
C LYS A 12 9.39 -5.06 4.43
N VAL A 13 9.63 -5.27 3.13
CA VAL A 13 9.19 -4.34 2.09
C VAL A 13 7.66 -4.22 2.09
N GLY A 14 6.94 -5.32 2.25
CA GLY A 14 5.48 -5.29 2.33
C GLY A 14 4.97 -4.45 3.52
N TYR A 15 5.56 -4.62 4.70
CA TYR A 15 5.22 -3.81 5.86
C TYR A 15 5.52 -2.32 5.66
N GLU A 16 6.69 -2.00 5.12
CA GLU A 16 7.11 -0.61 4.85
C GLU A 16 6.22 0.05 3.78
N ALA A 17 5.84 -0.71 2.75
CA ALA A 17 4.94 -0.24 1.69
C ALA A 17 3.53 0.02 2.22
N MET A 18 3.03 -0.79 3.15
CA MET A 18 1.72 -0.56 3.77
C MET A 18 1.65 0.83 4.42
N LEU A 19 2.73 1.26 5.09
CA LEU A 19 2.79 2.58 5.71
C LEU A 19 2.79 3.71 4.67
N TYR A 20 3.47 3.52 3.53
CA TYR A 20 3.38 4.43 2.38
C TYR A 20 2.00 4.50 1.76
N CYS A 21 1.35 3.35 1.55
CA CYS A 21 0.02 3.27 0.97
C CYS A 21 -1.02 3.99 1.84
N ILE A 22 -1.07 3.71 3.15
CA ILE A 22 -2.01 4.37 4.08
C ILE A 22 -1.81 5.89 4.10
N LYS A 23 -0.55 6.37 4.09
CA LYS A 23 -0.28 7.81 4.04
C LYS A 23 -0.69 8.44 2.71
N ALA A 24 -0.47 7.73 1.60
CA ALA A 24 -0.88 8.21 0.27
C ALA A 24 -2.40 8.31 0.19
N TYR A 25 -3.10 7.28 0.65
CA TYR A 25 -4.56 7.29 0.77
C TYR A 25 -5.05 8.47 1.59
N TRP A 26 -4.55 8.65 2.82
CA TRP A 26 -4.93 9.77 3.69
C TRP A 26 -4.69 11.14 3.05
N LYS A 27 -3.55 11.32 2.37
CA LYS A 27 -3.24 12.57 1.67
C LYS A 27 -4.20 12.86 0.50
N ASN A 28 -4.65 11.82 -0.19
CA ASN A 28 -5.49 11.96 -1.39
C ASN A 28 -6.98 12.07 -1.05
N SER A 29 -7.45 11.32 -0.05
CA SER A 29 -8.86 11.32 0.35
C SER A 29 -9.17 12.34 1.44
N GLY A 30 -8.19 12.69 2.28
CA GLY A 30 -8.40 13.43 3.53
C GLY A 30 -9.19 12.65 4.59
N SER A 31 -9.54 11.39 4.32
CA SER A 31 -10.34 10.57 5.23
C SER A 31 -9.48 10.02 6.36
N ASN A 32 -9.99 10.16 7.59
CA ASN A 32 -9.46 9.51 8.78
C ASN A 32 -10.33 8.31 9.20
N ASP A 33 -11.35 7.96 8.41
CA ASP A 33 -12.21 6.82 8.67
C ASP A 33 -11.52 5.53 8.21
N LEU A 34 -11.35 4.60 9.14
CA LEU A 34 -10.76 3.30 8.83
C LEU A 34 -11.62 2.50 7.85
N THR A 35 -12.94 2.67 7.88
CA THR A 35 -13.85 1.95 6.98
C THR A 35 -13.64 2.37 5.52
N ASP A 36 -13.38 3.65 5.26
CA ASP A 36 -13.05 4.16 3.93
C ASP A 36 -11.75 3.53 3.42
N ILE A 37 -10.71 3.44 4.26
CA ILE A 37 -9.44 2.80 3.92
C ILE A 37 -9.63 1.32 3.57
N LEU A 38 -10.42 0.61 4.37
CA LEU A 38 -10.65 -0.82 4.19
C LEU A 38 -11.49 -1.10 2.93
N SER A 39 -12.48 -0.25 2.63
CA SER A 39 -13.30 -0.39 1.42
C SER A 39 -12.49 -0.23 0.12
N GLY A 40 -11.46 0.63 0.11
CA GLY A 40 -10.54 0.73 -1.02
C GLY A 40 -9.72 -0.54 -1.29
N GLY A 41 -9.55 -1.40 -0.28
CA GLY A 41 -8.84 -2.67 -0.39
C GLY A 41 -9.71 -3.87 -0.80
N GLU A 42 -11.01 -3.66 -1.07
CA GLU A 42 -11.93 -4.74 -1.43
C GLU A 42 -11.65 -5.29 -2.84
N TYR A 43 -12.17 -6.48 -3.12
CA TYR A 43 -12.04 -7.15 -4.42
C TYR A 43 -13.42 -7.51 -4.97
N TRP A 44 -13.55 -7.48 -6.30
CA TRP A 44 -14.76 -7.97 -6.95
C TRP A 44 -14.88 -9.49 -6.79
N LYS A 45 -16.04 -9.95 -6.30
CA LYS A 45 -16.31 -11.36 -6.06
C LYS A 45 -16.10 -12.20 -7.33
N GLY A 46 -15.27 -13.23 -7.23
CA GLY A 46 -14.98 -14.15 -8.34
C GLY A 46 -13.91 -13.65 -9.30
N THR A 47 -13.21 -12.56 -8.96
CA THR A 47 -12.11 -11.99 -9.75
C THR A 47 -10.85 -11.82 -8.88
N ASP A 48 -9.73 -11.52 -9.53
CA ASP A 48 -8.48 -11.07 -8.90
C ASP A 48 -8.28 -9.55 -9.12
N GLU A 49 -9.37 -8.80 -9.12
CA GLU A 49 -9.38 -7.36 -9.38
C GLU A 49 -9.80 -6.58 -8.13
N PRO A 50 -8.98 -5.63 -7.69
CA PRO A 50 -9.35 -4.66 -6.67
C PRO A 50 -10.61 -3.88 -7.10
N ALA A 51 -11.51 -3.65 -6.14
CA ALA A 51 -12.71 -2.84 -6.33
C ALA A 51 -12.37 -1.38 -6.64
N ASP A 52 -11.30 -0.87 -6.01
CA ASP A 52 -10.69 0.42 -6.31
C ASP A 52 -9.31 0.22 -6.94
N SER A 53 -9.21 0.50 -8.24
CA SER A 53 -7.95 0.41 -8.97
C SER A 53 -6.91 1.45 -8.51
N ALA A 54 -7.33 2.60 -8.01
CA ALA A 54 -6.41 3.61 -7.49
C ALA A 54 -5.73 3.13 -6.21
N PHE A 55 -6.43 2.35 -5.38
CA PHE A 55 -5.85 1.75 -4.18
C PHE A 55 -4.71 0.79 -4.51
N TRP A 56 -4.84 0.03 -5.60
CA TRP A 56 -3.76 -0.81 -6.13
C TRP A 56 -2.55 0.00 -6.60
N GLU A 57 -2.78 1.14 -7.26
CA GLU A 57 -1.71 2.04 -7.68
C GLU A 57 -0.96 2.61 -6.46
N TYR A 58 -1.69 3.04 -5.42
CA TYR A 58 -1.06 3.51 -4.17
C TYR A 58 -0.17 2.45 -3.53
N TRP A 59 -0.59 1.18 -3.55
CA TRP A 59 0.21 0.07 -3.07
C TRP A 59 1.46 -0.18 -3.92
N THR A 60 1.30 -0.17 -5.24
CA THR A 60 2.41 -0.43 -6.18
C THR A 60 3.47 0.68 -6.08
N GLU A 61 3.04 1.94 -6.09
CA GLU A 61 3.94 3.09 -5.88
C GLU A 61 4.60 3.05 -4.50
N ALA A 62 3.90 2.56 -3.48
CA ALA A 62 4.46 2.44 -2.14
C ALA A 62 5.61 1.42 -2.10
N ILE A 63 5.51 0.30 -2.81
CA ILE A 63 6.60 -0.67 -2.95
C ILE A 63 7.80 -0.01 -3.63
N GLU A 64 7.58 0.75 -4.70
CA GLU A 64 8.65 1.46 -5.41
C GLU A 64 9.34 2.49 -4.50
N LYS A 65 8.57 3.29 -3.75
CA LYS A 65 9.11 4.25 -2.78
C LYS A 65 9.96 3.58 -1.70
N VAL A 66 9.57 2.40 -1.21
CA VAL A 66 10.40 1.65 -0.25
C VAL A 66 11.72 1.21 -0.90
N LYS A 67 11.67 0.75 -2.14
CA LYS A 67 12.87 0.31 -2.88
C LYS A 67 13.82 1.47 -3.19
N SER A 68 13.30 2.68 -3.47
CA SER A 68 14.11 3.85 -3.83
C SER A 68 14.54 4.70 -2.63
N ASP A 69 13.61 5.01 -1.73
CA ASP A 69 13.76 6.02 -0.68
C ASP A 69 13.97 5.39 0.70
N GLY A 70 13.69 4.09 0.83
CA GLY A 70 13.71 3.36 2.10
C GLY A 70 12.44 3.57 2.94
N PRO A 71 12.47 3.15 4.21
CA PRO A 71 11.29 3.15 5.08
C PRO A 71 10.81 4.56 5.42
N MET A 72 9.50 4.75 5.49
CA MET A 72 8.91 6.05 5.87
C MET A 72 9.13 6.43 7.34
N PHE A 73 9.15 5.44 8.23
CA PHE A 73 9.12 5.68 9.68
C PHE A 73 10.49 6.07 10.21
N LYS A 74 10.47 6.83 11.32
CA LYS A 74 11.68 7.10 12.09
C LYS A 74 12.08 5.84 12.85
N ILE A 75 13.34 5.45 12.73
CA ILE A 75 13.93 4.40 13.57
C ILE A 75 14.17 5.01 14.95
N LEU A 76 13.51 4.47 15.97
CA LEU A 76 13.75 4.85 17.36
C LEU A 76 14.83 3.92 17.95
N THR A 77 15.82 4.47 18.64
CA THR A 77 16.75 3.70 19.45
C THR A 77 16.09 3.34 20.77
N LYS A 78 16.14 2.05 21.14
CA LYS A 78 15.76 1.63 22.49
C LYS A 78 16.86 2.04 23.45
N GLU A 79 16.49 2.75 24.51
CA GLU A 79 17.34 2.94 25.69
C GLU A 79 17.53 1.61 26.44
#